data_AF-A0A131XP91-F1
#
_entry.id   AF-A0A131XP91-F1
#
_cell.length_a   1.000
_cell.length_b   1.000
_cell.length_c   1.000
_cell.angle_alpha   90.00
_cell.angle_beta   90.00
_cell.angle_gamma   90.00
#
_symmetry.space_group_name_H-M   'P 1'
#
loop_
_entity.id
_entity.type
_entity.pdbx_description
1 polymer ?
#
loop_
_entity_poly.entity_id
_entity_poly.type
_entity_poly.pdbx_seq_one_letter_code
_entity_poly.pdbx_strand_id
1 'polypeptide(L)'
;LVVLWAHTSSCEPTAFREKVTGAVGAGNYSYYTLSKPGAVTILVHPLAGDPDLYVAERNAQPTFDLDSHCAQSTTCGRERIDLPRSFGRPVGIGIYGHPSHELSLYELEVRVDDSTENLLFNDYGYAASHQPGSHEQDSSAVHGDDVADDIGPSEEISLLWTFLLGVLKLLLEILQG
;
A
#
# COMPACT_ATOMS: atom_id res chain seq x y z
N LEU A 1 -4.82 45.77 36.67
CA LEU A 1 -5.33 44.56 35.99
C LEU A 1 -4.27 44.14 34.96
N VAL A 2 -3.46 43.13 35.26
CA VAL A 2 -2.40 42.66 34.35
C VAL A 2 -2.97 41.48 33.57
N VAL A 3 -3.16 41.66 32.26
CA VAL A 3 -3.60 40.58 31.36
C VAL A 3 -2.37 39.78 30.95
N LEU A 4 -2.22 38.59 31.52
CA LEU A 4 -1.24 37.60 31.09
C LEU A 4 -1.76 36.91 29.83
N TRP A 5 -1.13 37.22 28.70
CA TRP A 5 -1.37 36.48 27.45
C TRP A 5 -0.64 35.15 27.52
N ALA A 6 -1.36 34.08 27.81
CA ALA A 6 -0.87 32.72 27.62
C ALA A 6 -0.64 32.49 26.13
N HIS A 7 0.62 32.49 25.71
CA HIS A 7 1.00 32.03 24.38
C HIS A 7 0.93 30.50 24.42
N THR A 8 -0.16 29.95 23.89
CA THR A 8 -0.24 28.52 23.59
C THR A 8 0.77 28.23 22.48
N SER A 9 1.96 27.76 22.88
CA SER A 9 2.88 27.15 21.93
C SER A 9 2.25 25.83 21.51
N SER A 10 1.61 25.80 20.34
CA SER A 10 1.17 24.55 19.71
C SER A 10 2.42 23.74 19.41
N CYS A 11 2.68 22.71 20.21
CA CYS A 11 3.71 21.72 19.94
C CYS A 11 3.23 20.92 18.72
N GLU A 12 3.62 21.37 17.53
CA GLU A 12 3.35 20.62 16.31
C GLU A 12 4.06 19.26 16.45
N PRO A 13 3.35 18.12 16.33
CA PRO A 13 3.99 16.82 16.41
C PRO A 13 5.10 16.76 15.36
N THR A 14 6.31 16.36 15.78
CA THR A 14 7.52 16.39 14.96
C THR A 14 7.43 15.33 13.85
N ALA A 15 6.68 15.62 12.79
CA ALA A 15 6.63 14.81 11.59
C ALA A 15 7.96 14.97 10.84
N PHE A 16 8.65 13.87 10.57
CA PHE A 16 9.83 13.90 9.72
C PHE A 16 9.40 13.98 8.27
N ARG A 17 10.08 14.82 7.50
CA ARG A 17 9.81 15.02 6.08
C ARG A 17 11.13 15.26 5.37
N GLU A 18 11.41 14.44 4.37
CA GLU A 18 12.58 14.57 3.52
C GLU A 18 12.19 14.52 2.05
N LYS A 19 12.92 15.29 1.23
CA LYS A 19 12.77 15.32 -0.22
C LYS A 19 14.12 15.11 -0.88
N VAL A 20 14.16 14.27 -1.89
CA VAL A 20 15.35 13.99 -2.68
C VAL A 20 14.97 13.97 -4.16
N THR A 21 15.73 14.66 -5.00
CA THR A 21 15.58 14.54 -6.45
C THR A 21 16.50 13.46 -6.98
N GLY A 22 16.05 12.75 -8.02
CA GLY A 22 16.78 11.64 -8.61
C GLY A 22 16.51 11.49 -10.10
N ALA A 23 17.33 10.63 -10.71
CA ALA A 23 17.23 10.23 -12.10
C ALA A 23 17.47 8.73 -12.19
N VAL A 24 16.68 8.02 -12.99
CA VAL A 24 16.83 6.58 -13.22
C VAL A 24 16.62 6.27 -14.69
N GLY A 25 17.52 5.47 -15.27
CA GLY A 25 17.43 5.06 -16.67
C GLY A 25 16.39 3.95 -16.88
N ALA A 26 15.94 3.79 -18.12
CA ALA A 26 15.08 2.70 -18.55
C ALA A 26 15.59 1.33 -18.05
N GLY A 27 14.72 0.56 -17.40
CA GLY A 27 15.05 -0.78 -16.92
C GLY A 27 16.00 -0.83 -15.72
N ASN A 28 16.34 0.32 -15.12
CA ASN A 28 17.26 0.40 -13.99
C ASN A 28 16.55 0.89 -12.71
N TYR A 29 17.28 0.86 -11.59
CA TYR A 29 16.77 1.21 -10.27
C TYR A 29 17.62 2.26 -9.55
N SER A 30 16.93 3.07 -8.76
CA SER A 30 17.51 3.86 -7.67
C SER A 30 16.95 3.35 -6.35
N TYR A 31 17.81 3.12 -5.35
CA TYR A 31 17.43 2.52 -4.07
C TYR A 31 17.64 3.49 -2.90
N TYR A 32 16.68 3.48 -1.98
CA TYR A 32 16.71 4.23 -0.73
C TYR A 32 16.27 3.33 0.43
N THR A 33 16.73 3.65 1.63
CA THR A 33 16.34 2.90 2.84
C THR A 33 15.91 3.83 3.96
N LEU A 34 14.79 3.53 4.61
CA LEU A 34 14.30 4.26 5.77
C LEU A 34 14.26 3.36 7.01
N SER A 35 15.06 3.70 8.02
CA SER A 35 15.10 2.97 9.31
C SER A 35 14.25 3.61 10.40
N LYS A 36 13.71 4.82 10.16
CA LYS A 36 12.96 5.57 11.18
C LYS A 36 11.64 4.86 11.53
N PRO A 37 11.30 4.70 12.82
CA PRO A 37 10.00 4.17 13.23
C PRO A 37 8.88 5.20 12.96
N GLY A 38 7.64 4.72 12.86
CA GLY A 38 6.46 5.54 12.59
C GLY A 38 5.70 5.08 11.35
N ALA A 39 4.49 5.59 11.16
CA ALA A 39 3.76 5.42 9.89
C ALA A 39 4.46 6.24 8.80
N VAL A 40 4.47 5.75 7.57
CA VAL A 40 5.24 6.36 6.47
C VAL A 40 4.34 6.65 5.30
N THR A 41 4.43 7.85 4.76
CA THR A 41 3.91 8.16 3.42
C THR A 41 5.09 8.37 2.49
N ILE A 42 5.14 7.61 1.41
CA ILE A 42 6.11 7.76 0.33
C ILE A 42 5.36 8.35 -0.87
N LEU A 43 5.86 9.45 -1.42
CA LEU A 43 5.37 10.02 -2.67
C LEU A 43 6.52 10.12 -3.67
N VAL A 44 6.24 9.79 -4.93
CA VAL A 44 7.14 10.04 -6.05
C VAL A 44 6.43 10.97 -7.01
N HIS A 45 7.04 12.12 -7.26
CA HIS A 45 6.56 13.07 -8.25
C HIS A 45 7.43 12.97 -9.51
N PRO A 46 6.92 12.45 -10.64
CA PRO A 46 7.65 12.50 -11.89
C PRO A 46 7.86 13.94 -12.33
N LEU A 47 9.10 14.28 -12.68
CA LEU A 47 9.48 15.51 -13.36
C LEU A 47 9.60 15.29 -14.87
N ALA A 48 9.98 14.08 -15.27
CA ALA A 48 9.98 13.57 -16.64
C ALA A 48 10.01 12.03 -16.61
N GLY A 49 9.56 11.38 -17.69
CA GLY A 49 9.51 9.92 -17.76
C GLY A 49 8.43 9.32 -16.86
N ASP A 50 8.62 8.06 -16.48
CA ASP A 50 7.64 7.23 -15.78
C ASP A 50 8.35 6.38 -14.71
N PRO A 51 8.61 6.97 -13.52
CA PRO A 51 9.25 6.29 -12.41
C PRO A 51 8.22 5.49 -11.59
N ASP A 52 8.38 4.18 -11.56
CA ASP A 52 7.56 3.26 -10.77
C ASP A 52 8.11 3.07 -9.35
N LEU A 53 7.24 2.89 -8.36
CA LEU A 53 7.60 2.78 -6.95
C LEU A 53 7.36 1.35 -6.41
N TYR A 54 8.39 0.77 -5.80
CA TYR A 54 8.35 -0.54 -5.13
C TYR A 54 8.89 -0.43 -3.71
N VAL A 55 8.27 -1.12 -2.76
CA VAL A 55 8.58 -1.01 -1.33
C VAL A 55 8.61 -2.38 -0.67
N ALA A 56 9.62 -2.64 0.17
CA ALA A 56 9.74 -3.89 0.91
C ALA A 56 10.11 -3.70 2.38
N GLU A 57 9.72 -4.68 3.20
CA GLU A 57 10.24 -4.86 4.54
C GLU A 57 11.59 -5.59 4.52
N ARG A 58 12.60 -5.07 5.25
CA ARG A 58 13.89 -5.77 5.51
C ARG A 58 14.71 -6.13 4.26
N ASN A 59 14.20 -5.86 3.06
CA ASN A 59 14.93 -5.90 1.80
C ASN A 59 15.26 -4.47 1.37
N ALA A 60 16.54 -4.14 1.20
CA ALA A 60 16.99 -2.81 0.78
C ALA A 60 16.81 -2.54 -0.72
N GLN A 61 16.59 -3.58 -1.54
CA GLN A 61 16.55 -3.51 -2.99
C GLN A 61 15.31 -4.21 -3.56
N PRO A 62 14.10 -3.70 -3.29
CA PRO A 62 12.89 -4.23 -3.92
C PRO A 62 12.89 -3.98 -5.43
N THR A 63 12.39 -4.93 -6.20
CA THR A 63 12.29 -4.85 -7.66
C THR A 63 10.84 -5.06 -8.10
N PHE A 64 10.59 -5.10 -9.42
CA PHE A 64 9.27 -5.43 -9.95
C PHE A 64 8.87 -6.90 -9.69
N ASP A 65 9.83 -7.76 -9.34
CA ASP A 65 9.53 -9.16 -9.02
C ASP A 65 8.65 -9.24 -7.77
N LEU A 66 7.57 -10.03 -7.85
CA LEU A 66 6.55 -10.16 -6.79
C LEU A 66 7.13 -10.63 -5.45
N ASP A 67 8.20 -11.44 -5.48
CA ASP A 67 8.85 -11.95 -4.27
C ASP A 67 9.81 -10.93 -3.62
N SER A 68 10.06 -9.80 -4.30
CA SER A 68 11.06 -8.81 -3.89
C SER A 68 10.47 -7.57 -3.21
N HIS A 69 9.15 -7.36 -3.30
CA HIS A 69 8.45 -6.21 -2.72
C HIS A 69 7.18 -6.63 -1.96
N CYS A 70 6.72 -5.77 -1.05
CA CYS A 70 5.49 -5.96 -0.28
C CYS A 70 4.37 -5.01 -0.72
N ALA A 71 4.73 -3.87 -1.32
CA ALA A 71 3.79 -2.90 -1.87
C ALA A 71 4.41 -2.22 -3.11
N GLN A 72 3.56 -1.77 -4.02
CA GLN A 72 3.98 -1.07 -5.23
C GLN A 72 2.94 -0.03 -5.67
N SER A 73 3.38 0.93 -6.46
CA SER A 73 2.55 1.89 -7.18
C SER A 73 3.23 2.11 -8.53
N THR A 74 2.53 1.78 -9.61
CA THR A 74 3.04 1.79 -11.00
C THR A 74 2.03 2.49 -11.92
N THR A 75 1.71 3.74 -11.61
CA THR A 75 0.78 4.55 -12.40
C THR A 75 1.55 5.43 -13.38
N CYS A 76 0.90 5.95 -14.43
CA CYS A 76 1.54 6.93 -15.33
C CYS A 76 1.63 8.34 -14.72
N GLY A 77 1.73 8.44 -13.39
CA GLY A 77 1.40 9.64 -12.62
C GLY A 77 2.21 9.76 -11.34
N ARG A 78 1.60 10.35 -10.31
CA ARG A 78 2.28 10.45 -9.01
C ARG A 78 2.11 9.14 -8.27
N GLU A 79 3.22 8.54 -7.88
CA GLU A 79 3.18 7.33 -7.07
C GLU A 79 3.00 7.70 -5.60
N ARG A 80 2.16 6.92 -4.91
CA ARG A 80 1.91 7.10 -3.48
C ARG A 80 1.73 5.76 -2.81
N ILE A 81 2.47 5.54 -1.72
CA ILE A 81 2.28 4.40 -0.83
C ILE A 81 2.23 4.90 0.61
N ASP A 82 1.21 4.45 1.35
CA ASP A 82 1.06 4.68 2.78
C ASP A 82 1.35 3.36 3.51
N LEU A 83 2.36 3.37 4.38
CA LEU A 83 2.81 2.21 5.16
C LEU A 83 2.40 2.38 6.63
N PRO A 84 1.84 1.34 7.25
CA PRO A 84 1.57 1.39 8.68
C PRO A 84 2.87 1.43 9.48
N ARG A 85 2.75 1.79 10.76
CA ARG A 85 3.85 1.74 11.71
C ARG A 85 4.43 0.33 11.88
N SER A 86 3.58 -0.70 11.75
CA SER A 86 3.94 -2.11 11.85
C SER A 86 4.77 -2.64 10.67
N PHE A 87 4.86 -1.88 9.57
CA PHE A 87 5.63 -2.28 8.41
C PHE A 87 7.11 -2.44 8.79
N GLY A 88 7.70 -3.58 8.46
CA GLY A 88 9.06 -3.95 8.81
C GLY A 88 10.11 -2.91 8.43
N ARG A 89 11.12 -2.77 9.29
CA ARG A 89 12.26 -1.86 9.09
C ARG A 89 13.56 -2.64 8.88
N PRO A 90 14.53 -2.12 8.09
CA PRO A 90 14.40 -0.90 7.28
C PRO A 90 13.38 -1.09 6.16
N VAL A 91 12.70 0.00 5.78
CA VAL A 91 11.91 0.05 4.54
C VAL A 91 12.89 0.18 3.39
N GLY A 92 12.92 -0.78 2.47
CA GLY A 92 13.55 -0.58 1.17
C GLY A 92 12.59 0.10 0.22
N ILE A 93 13.10 1.06 -0.52
CA ILE A 93 12.37 1.83 -1.53
C ILE A 93 13.15 1.70 -2.83
N GLY A 94 12.53 1.12 -3.85
CA GLY A 94 13.05 0.99 -5.19
C GLY A 94 12.26 1.90 -6.12
N ILE A 95 12.95 2.79 -6.83
CA ILE A 95 12.40 3.58 -7.92
C ILE A 95 12.89 2.98 -9.22
N TYR A 96 11.99 2.47 -10.03
CA TYR A 96 12.29 1.82 -11.30
C TYR A 96 12.01 2.77 -12.46
N GLY A 97 12.93 2.86 -13.43
CA GLY A 97 12.67 3.59 -14.67
C GLY A 97 11.89 2.73 -15.65
N HIS A 98 10.62 3.04 -15.92
CA HIS A 98 9.83 2.26 -16.87
C HIS A 98 10.46 2.27 -18.28
N PRO A 99 10.59 1.12 -18.98
CA PRO A 99 11.31 1.03 -20.25
C PRO A 99 10.76 1.86 -21.41
N SER A 100 9.53 2.37 -21.31
CA SER A 100 8.94 3.27 -22.31
C SER A 100 9.60 4.65 -22.36
N HIS A 101 10.40 5.01 -21.34
CA HIS A 101 11.12 6.27 -21.26
C HIS A 101 12.60 5.99 -21.02
N GLU A 102 13.49 6.54 -21.86
CA GLU A 102 14.94 6.35 -21.73
C GLU A 102 15.48 6.80 -20.35
N LEU A 103 14.88 7.86 -19.81
CA LEU A 103 15.24 8.46 -18.53
C LEU A 103 13.99 8.93 -17.80
N SER A 104 13.90 8.61 -16.51
CA SER A 104 12.89 9.13 -15.60
C SER A 104 13.55 10.03 -14.55
N LEU A 105 13.05 11.26 -14.43
CA LEU A 105 13.46 12.24 -13.43
C LEU A 105 12.35 12.37 -12.40
N TYR A 106 12.69 12.42 -11.12
CA TYR A 106 11.69 12.42 -10.06
C TYR A 106 12.11 13.22 -8.82
N GLU A 107 11.12 13.63 -8.04
CA GLU A 107 11.27 14.04 -6.64
C GLU A 107 10.63 12.95 -5.76
N LEU A 108 11.45 12.31 -4.93
CA LEU A 108 11.02 11.40 -3.87
C LEU A 108 10.77 12.21 -2.59
N GLU A 109 9.57 12.09 -2.03
CA GLU A 109 9.20 12.69 -0.75
C GLU A 109 8.82 11.58 0.25
N VAL A 110 9.49 11.57 1.40
CA VAL A 110 9.22 10.63 2.48
C VAL A 110 8.75 11.40 3.70
N ARG A 111 7.57 11.07 4.21
CA ARG A 111 7.01 11.60 5.45
C ARG A 111 6.90 10.49 6.47
N VAL A 112 7.33 10.74 7.70
CA VAL A 112 7.21 9.79 8.81
C VAL A 112 6.50 10.47 9.96
N ASP A 113 5.38 9.86 10.35
CA ASP A 113 4.62 10.24 11.53
C ASP A 113 4.88 9.24 12.65
N ASP A 114 5.58 9.70 13.68
CA ASP A 114 5.90 8.93 14.88
C ASP A 114 4.98 9.26 16.06
N SER A 115 3.92 10.05 15.86
CA SER A 115 2.95 10.33 16.92
C SER A 115 2.24 9.05 17.38
N THR A 116 2.05 8.93 18.69
CA THR A 116 1.32 7.82 19.32
C THR A 116 -0.19 7.96 19.17
N GLU A 117 -0.68 9.16 18.85
CA GLU A 117 -2.11 9.44 18.62
C GLU A 117 -2.63 8.77 17.34
N ASN A 118 -1.78 8.59 16.32
CA ASN A 118 -2.13 7.91 15.07
C ASN A 118 -2.17 6.38 15.16
N LEU A 119 -1.87 5.80 16.33
CA LEU A 119 -1.95 4.36 16.54
C LEU A 119 -3.38 3.82 16.43
N LEU A 120 -4.38 4.60 16.86
CA LEU A 120 -5.76 4.14 16.84
C LEU A 120 -6.31 4.17 15.41
N PHE A 121 -6.16 5.27 14.66
CA PHE A 121 -6.77 5.39 13.33
C PHE A 121 -6.11 4.50 12.26
N ASN A 122 -4.79 4.35 12.26
CA ASN A 122 -4.10 3.58 11.20
C ASN A 122 -4.22 2.06 11.40
N ASP A 123 -4.29 1.56 12.63
CA ASP A 123 -4.39 0.12 12.90
C ASP A 123 -5.78 -0.41 12.50
N TYR A 124 -6.85 0.34 12.78
CA TYR A 124 -8.19 0.00 12.29
C TYR A 124 -8.29 0.07 10.76
N GLY A 125 -7.69 1.07 10.10
CA GLY A 125 -7.73 1.20 8.64
C GLY A 125 -6.89 0.15 7.91
N TYR A 126 -5.73 -0.20 8.44
CA TYR A 126 -4.87 -1.24 7.87
C TYR A 126 -5.45 -2.65 8.11
N ALA A 127 -6.00 -2.91 9.30
CA ALA A 127 -6.72 -4.16 9.58
C ALA A 127 -8.01 -4.30 8.77
N ALA A 128 -8.78 -3.21 8.58
CA ALA A 128 -9.99 -3.23 7.74
C ALA A 128 -9.69 -3.44 6.25
N SER A 129 -8.56 -2.92 5.74
CA SER A 129 -8.16 -3.15 4.33
C SER A 129 -7.60 -4.55 4.08
N HIS A 130 -7.16 -5.26 5.12
CA HIS A 130 -6.73 -6.66 5.06
C HIS A 130 -7.77 -7.65 5.60
N GLN A 131 -9.01 -7.21 5.84
CA GLN A 131 -10.12 -8.11 6.14
C GLN A 131 -10.71 -8.69 4.85
N PRO A 132 -10.82 -10.03 4.73
CA PRO A 132 -11.67 -10.61 3.71
C PRO A 132 -13.13 -10.33 4.09
N GLY A 133 -13.77 -9.49 3.27
CA GLY A 133 -15.23 -9.34 3.11
C GLY A 133 -16.09 -9.45 4.37
N SER A 134 -16.50 -8.31 4.91
CA SER A 134 -17.80 -8.19 5.57
C SER A 134 -18.53 -6.98 5.01
N HIS A 135 -19.59 -7.26 4.26
CA HIS A 135 -20.56 -6.31 3.77
C HIS A 135 -21.08 -5.39 4.89
N GLU A 136 -20.97 -4.08 4.71
CA GLU A 136 -21.85 -3.14 5.40
C GLU A 136 -23.19 -3.11 4.65
N GLN A 137 -24.23 -3.63 5.30
CA GLN A 137 -25.60 -3.25 4.97
C GLN A 137 -26.29 -2.76 6.23
N ASP A 138 -26.85 -1.58 6.06
CA ASP A 138 -27.64 -0.75 6.95
C ASP A 138 -28.72 -1.51 7.76
N SER A 139 -28.98 -0.99 8.96
CA SER A 139 -30.22 -1.05 9.73
C SER A 139 -30.47 -2.20 10.74
N SER A 140 -30.45 -1.78 12.01
CA SER A 140 -31.56 -1.87 12.97
C SER A 140 -32.23 -3.24 13.23
N ALA A 141 -31.89 -3.79 14.41
CA ALA A 141 -32.76 -4.42 15.40
C ALA A 141 -33.44 -5.78 15.11
N VAL A 142 -33.36 -6.64 16.15
CA VAL A 142 -34.32 -7.67 16.61
C VAL A 142 -33.88 -9.15 16.47
N HIS A 143 -33.78 -9.78 17.65
CA HIS A 143 -33.99 -11.17 18.09
C HIS A 143 -33.67 -12.39 17.22
N GLY A 144 -33.00 -13.36 17.88
CA GLY A 144 -33.55 -14.72 18.03
C GLY A 144 -32.64 -15.86 17.56
N ASP A 145 -32.39 -16.80 18.48
CA ASP A 145 -31.71 -18.10 18.37
C ASP A 145 -31.83 -18.86 17.03
N ASP A 146 -30.72 -19.45 16.57
CA ASP A 146 -30.51 -20.92 16.40
C ASP A 146 -29.38 -21.25 15.40
N VAL A 147 -28.71 -22.37 15.67
CA VAL A 147 -27.50 -22.92 15.02
C VAL A 147 -27.81 -23.55 13.65
N ALA A 148 -27.03 -23.22 12.61
CA ALA A 148 -26.67 -24.15 11.53
C ALA A 148 -25.46 -23.64 10.71
N ASP A 149 -24.45 -24.51 10.54
CA ASP A 149 -23.36 -24.41 9.57
C ASP A 149 -23.92 -24.33 8.14
N ASP A 150 -23.60 -23.27 7.39
CA ASP A 150 -23.62 -23.30 5.91
C ASP A 150 -22.75 -22.16 5.33
N ILE A 151 -21.46 -22.44 5.09
CA ILE A 151 -20.58 -21.56 4.33
C ILE A 151 -20.83 -21.82 2.84
N GLY A 152 -21.85 -21.17 2.29
CA GLY A 152 -22.03 -21.03 0.84
C GLY A 152 -21.08 -19.95 0.28
N PRO A 153 -20.30 -20.21 -0.77
CA PRO A 153 -19.46 -19.18 -1.38
C PRO A 153 -20.34 -18.13 -2.07
N SER A 154 -19.95 -16.85 -1.92
CA SER A 154 -20.66 -15.71 -2.51
C SER A 154 -20.95 -15.91 -4.01
N GLU A 155 -22.10 -15.40 -4.46
CA GLU A 155 -22.65 -15.68 -5.79
C GLU A 155 -21.66 -15.36 -6.93
N GLU A 156 -20.78 -14.38 -6.74
CA GLU A 156 -19.76 -14.02 -7.74
C GLU A 156 -18.60 -15.02 -7.82
N ILE A 157 -18.19 -15.60 -6.68
CA ILE A 157 -17.18 -16.68 -6.64
C ILE A 157 -17.75 -17.93 -7.30
N SER A 158 -19.04 -18.20 -7.12
CA SER A 158 -19.74 -19.32 -7.76
C SER A 158 -19.77 -19.19 -9.30
N LEU A 159 -19.94 -17.97 -9.84
CA LEU A 159 -19.89 -17.73 -11.29
C LEU A 159 -18.48 -17.90 -11.87
N LEU A 160 -17.44 -17.44 -11.16
CA LEU A 160 -16.06 -17.60 -11.60
C LEU A 160 -15.60 -19.07 -11.52
N TRP A 161 -16.00 -19.80 -10.48
CA TRP A 161 -15.67 -21.22 -10.34
C TRP A 161 -16.37 -22.11 -11.37
N THR A 162 -17.63 -21.83 -11.71
CA THR A 162 -18.33 -22.57 -12.76
C THR A 162 -17.70 -22.34 -14.13
N PHE A 163 -17.29 -21.09 -14.44
CA PHE A 163 -16.54 -20.78 -15.65
C PHE A 163 -15.18 -21.51 -15.67
N LEU A 164 -14.42 -21.47 -14.57
CA LEU A 164 -13.13 -22.15 -14.44
C LEU A 164 -13.23 -23.66 -14.69
N LEU A 165 -14.22 -24.32 -14.08
CA LEU A 165 -14.47 -25.75 -14.29
C LEU A 165 -14.85 -26.06 -15.74
N GLY A 166 -15.60 -25.18 -16.40
CA GLY A 166 -15.93 -25.29 -17.82
C GLY A 166 -14.68 -25.23 -18.71
N VAL A 167 -13.81 -24.26 -18.49
CA VAL A 167 -12.55 -24.11 -19.23
C VAL A 167 -11.61 -25.28 -18.97
N LEU A 168 -11.47 -25.72 -17.71
CA LEU A 168 -10.64 -26.85 -17.34
C LEU A 168 -11.09 -28.14 -18.02
N LYS A 169 -12.41 -28.36 -18.09
CA LYS A 169 -12.98 -29.52 -18.77
C LYS A 169 -12.72 -29.51 -20.27
N LEU A 170 -12.84 -28.35 -20.92
CA LEU A 170 -12.51 -28.20 -22.34
C LEU A 170 -11.03 -28.53 -22.63
N LEU A 171 -10.12 -28.06 -21.77
CA LEU A 171 -8.69 -28.35 -21.91
C LEU A 171 -8.37 -29.83 -21.71
N LEU A 172 -9.04 -30.50 -20.75
CA LEU A 172 -8.90 -31.93 -20.51
C LEU A 172 -9.42 -32.79 -21.66
N GLU A 173 -10.53 -32.39 -22.28
CA GLU A 173 -11.08 -33.08 -23.46
C GLU A 173 -10.12 -32.97 -24.67
N ILE A 174 -9.48 -31.81 -24.87
CA ILE A 174 -8.47 -31.62 -25.93
C ILE A 174 -7.21 -32.43 -25.66
N LEU A 175 -6.85 -32.66 -24.41
CA LEU A 175 -5.65 -33.42 -24.05
C LEU A 175 -5.85 -34.95 -24.15
N GLN A 176 -7.10 -35.42 -24.07
CA GLN A 176 -7.45 -36.85 -24.07
C GLN A 176 -8.03 -37.35 -25.40
N GLY A 177 -8.29 -36.46 -26.37
CA GLY A 177 -8.66 -36.79 -27.76
C GLY A 177 -7.48 -36.67 -28.71
#